data_AF-A0A6B8VWU3-F1
#
_entry.id   AF-A0A6B8VWU3-F1
#
_cell.length_a   1.000
_cell.length_b   1.000
_cell.length_c   1.000
_cell.angle_alpha   90.00
_cell.angle_beta   90.00
_cell.angle_gamma   90.00
#
_symmetry.space_group_name_H-M   'P 1'
#
loop_
_entity.id
_entity.type
_entity.pdbx_description
1 polymer ?
#
loop_
_entity_poly.entity_id
_entity_poly.type
_entity_poly.pdbx_seq_one_letter_code
_entity_poly.pdbx_strand_id
1 'polypeptide(L)'
;MDSYQFSFASFLSLVIPLVVIPAAIGVGIIWLTTRSATSDPRPAPHGVRPWVGWLTGGRLGLWTTGLAGVVWGFLACAGWLSWTASDKDGGFTGPGLPAPTSFPTWQVVACGITVVAGAVLVSVCSRRLVPGALAAALGVATGFSTAFAVGVATEVTSQEGIGVGLSMMGLTIGLGMVTWCVAGVRDWQIRRHPRDRRA
;
A
#
# COMPACT_ATOMS: atom_id res chain seq x y z
N MET A 1 -34.44 11.54 -11.44
CA MET A 1 -33.38 11.90 -10.48
C MET A 1 -33.18 10.67 -9.63
N ASP A 2 -32.32 9.76 -10.09
CA ASP A 2 -32.07 8.53 -9.38
C ASP A 2 -31.14 8.84 -8.23
N SER A 3 -31.65 8.69 -7.00
CA SER A 3 -30.90 8.87 -5.78
C SER A 3 -29.78 7.83 -5.74
N TYR A 4 -28.54 8.26 -5.98
CA TYR A 4 -27.33 7.46 -5.77
C TYR A 4 -27.21 7.12 -4.27
N GLN A 5 -27.90 6.06 -3.85
CA GLN A 5 -27.81 5.56 -2.49
C GLN A 5 -26.60 4.62 -2.40
N PHE A 6 -25.58 5.06 -1.65
CA PHE A 6 -24.48 4.20 -1.26
C PHE A 6 -25.04 2.93 -0.63
N SER A 7 -24.90 1.80 -1.33
CA SER A 7 -25.32 0.50 -0.84
C SER A 7 -24.15 -0.16 -0.14
N PHE A 8 -24.21 -0.20 1.19
CA PHE A 8 -23.21 -0.90 2.00
C PHE A 8 -23.11 -2.39 1.64
N ALA A 9 -24.21 -2.99 1.20
CA ALA A 9 -24.23 -4.37 0.71
C ALA A 9 -23.43 -4.52 -0.61
N SER A 10 -23.56 -3.57 -1.54
CA SER A 10 -22.77 -3.57 -2.78
C SER A 10 -21.28 -3.34 -2.50
N PHE A 11 -20.96 -2.45 -1.56
CA PHE A 11 -19.60 -2.22 -1.09
C PHE A 11 -18.98 -3.51 -0.52
N LEU A 12 -19.67 -4.18 0.41
CA LEU A 12 -19.20 -5.45 0.97
C LEU A 12 -19.06 -6.53 -0.11
N SER A 13 -20.00 -6.62 -1.05
CA SER A 13 -19.95 -7.61 -2.12
C SER A 13 -18.79 -7.40 -3.10
N LEU A 14 -18.24 -6.19 -3.20
CA LEU A 14 -17.04 -5.89 -3.99
C LEU A 14 -15.77 -6.11 -3.16
N VAL A 15 -15.72 -5.52 -1.96
CA VAL A 15 -14.51 -5.52 -1.11
C VAL A 15 -14.17 -6.92 -0.62
N ILE A 16 -15.16 -7.72 -0.23
CA ILE A 16 -14.90 -9.06 0.29
C ILE A 16 -14.15 -9.94 -0.74
N PRO A 17 -14.67 -10.18 -1.96
CA PRO A 17 -13.99 -11.04 -2.91
C PRO A 17 -12.76 -10.41 -3.56
N LEU A 18 -12.75 -9.10 -3.81
CA LEU A 18 -11.70 -8.46 -4.60
C LEU A 18 -10.54 -7.92 -3.76
N VAL A 19 -10.76 -7.66 -2.47
CA VAL A 19 -9.76 -7.06 -1.60
C VAL A 19 -9.47 -7.95 -0.40
N VAL A 20 -10.50 -8.38 0.34
CA VAL A 20 -10.31 -9.17 1.57
C VAL A 20 -9.77 -10.57 1.29
N ILE A 21 -10.31 -11.28 0.29
CA ILE A 21 -9.82 -12.64 -0.05
C ILE A 21 -8.35 -12.60 -0.51
N PRO A 22 -7.94 -11.76 -1.50
CA PRO A 22 -6.54 -11.70 -1.91
C PRO A 22 -5.61 -11.21 -0.80
N ALA A 23 -6.05 -10.24 0.02
CA ALA A 23 -5.29 -9.79 1.17
C ALA A 23 -5.13 -10.89 2.21
N ALA A 24 -6.18 -11.66 2.51
CA ALA A 24 -6.12 -12.79 3.45
C ALA A 24 -5.17 -13.90 2.94
N ILE A 25 -5.21 -14.21 1.64
CA ILE A 25 -4.26 -15.14 1.01
C ILE A 25 -2.83 -14.61 1.14
N GLY A 26 -2.59 -13.33 0.82
CA GLY A 26 -1.28 -12.69 0.96
C GLY A 26 -0.77 -12.70 2.40
N VAL A 27 -1.64 -12.40 3.37
CA VAL A 27 -1.36 -12.50 4.81
C VAL A 27 -1.02 -13.92 5.19
N GLY A 28 -1.75 -14.92 4.69
CA GLY A 28 -1.48 -16.33 4.90
C GLY A 28 -0.10 -16.75 4.40
N ILE A 29 0.29 -16.33 3.18
CA ILE A 29 1.62 -16.59 2.61
C ILE A 29 2.72 -15.92 3.43
N ILE A 30 2.54 -14.66 3.81
CA ILE A 30 3.49 -13.94 4.67
C ILE A 30 3.59 -14.61 6.04
N TRP A 31 2.48 -15.06 6.60
CA TRP A 31 2.46 -15.75 7.89
C TRP A 31 3.15 -17.12 7.81
N LEU A 32 2.89 -17.91 6.77
CA LEU A 32 3.54 -19.21 6.57
C LEU A 32 5.05 -19.05 6.40
N THR A 33 5.49 -18.12 5.53
CA THR A 33 6.93 -17.84 5.32
C THR A 33 7.61 -17.32 6.59
N THR A 34 6.91 -16.54 7.42
CA THR A 34 7.46 -16.04 8.68
C THR A 34 7.38 -17.02 9.84
N ARG A 35 6.44 -17.98 9.80
CA ARG A 35 6.33 -19.08 10.76
C ARG A 35 7.38 -20.15 10.51
N SER A 36 7.72 -20.41 9.24
CA SER A 36 8.83 -21.29 8.85
C SER A 36 10.20 -20.67 9.09
N ALA A 37 10.30 -19.34 9.10
CA ALA A 37 11.51 -18.60 9.45
C ALA A 37 11.65 -18.41 10.98
N THR A 38 11.81 -19.51 11.71
CA THR A 38 12.00 -19.51 13.17
C THR A 38 13.37 -18.97 13.62
N SER A 39 14.22 -18.43 12.74
CA SER A 39 15.60 -18.08 13.09
C SER A 39 16.25 -17.03 12.18
N ASP A 40 15.86 -15.75 12.27
CA ASP A 40 16.86 -14.69 12.05
C ASP A 40 16.49 -13.41 12.82
N PRO A 41 16.77 -13.35 14.14
CA PRO A 41 16.80 -12.08 14.85
C PRO A 41 18.09 -11.36 14.43
N ARG A 42 18.11 -10.68 13.27
CA ARG A 42 19.19 -9.72 13.02
C ARG A 42 19.08 -8.61 14.07
N PRO A 43 20.10 -8.44 14.94
CA PRO A 43 20.04 -7.47 16.01
C PRO A 43 19.96 -6.06 15.43
N ALA A 44 19.16 -5.21 16.08
CA ALA A 44 19.17 -3.77 15.81
C ALA A 44 20.62 -3.26 15.90
N PRO A 45 21.16 -2.58 14.88
CA PRO A 45 22.51 -2.08 14.94
C PRO A 45 22.54 -0.91 15.94
N HIS A 46 22.89 -1.22 17.18
CA HIS A 46 23.18 -0.21 18.20
C HIS A 46 24.40 0.56 17.71
N GLY A 47 24.26 1.85 17.41
CA GLY A 47 25.38 2.75 17.06
C GLY A 47 25.37 3.36 15.65
N VAL A 48 24.32 3.21 14.86
CA VAL A 48 24.21 3.90 13.56
C VAL A 48 23.65 5.32 13.78
N ARG A 49 24.29 6.32 13.15
CA ARG A 49 23.86 7.73 13.15
C ARG A 49 22.34 7.85 12.96
N PRO A 50 21.63 8.73 13.71
CA PRO A 50 20.16 8.76 13.77
C PRO A 50 19.48 8.89 12.40
N TRP A 51 20.14 9.55 11.44
CA TRP A 51 19.65 9.75 10.07
C TRP A 51 19.85 8.55 9.12
N VAL A 52 20.65 7.54 9.48
CA VAL A 52 20.87 6.31 8.68
C VAL A 52 20.20 5.10 9.35
N GLY A 53 19.72 5.26 10.60
CA GLY A 53 18.97 4.25 11.36
C GLY A 53 17.66 3.83 10.69
N TRP A 54 17.01 4.73 9.95
CA TRP A 54 15.77 4.38 9.23
C TRP A 54 16.03 3.34 8.12
N LEU A 55 17.18 3.38 7.43
CA LEU A 55 17.52 2.43 6.36
C LEU A 55 17.89 1.04 6.91
N THR A 56 18.36 0.97 8.15
CA THR A 56 19.02 -0.23 8.70
C THR A 56 18.14 -1.10 9.59
N GLY A 57 16.93 -0.67 9.93
CA GLY A 57 15.95 -1.51 10.64
C GLY A 57 14.99 -0.71 11.49
N GLY A 58 13.81 -0.39 10.95
CA GLY A 58 12.80 0.33 11.72
C GLY A 58 12.18 -0.51 12.85
N ARG A 59 11.48 0.16 13.76
CA ARG A 59 10.93 -0.43 15.00
C ARG A 59 9.57 -1.11 14.80
N LEU A 60 8.95 -0.95 13.65
CA LEU A 60 7.62 -1.47 13.39
C LEU A 60 7.67 -3.00 13.18
N GLY A 61 6.81 -3.70 13.91
CA GLY A 61 6.55 -5.11 13.68
C GLY A 61 5.85 -5.33 12.33
N LEU A 62 5.93 -6.56 11.83
CA LEU A 62 5.37 -6.98 10.55
C LEU A 62 3.89 -6.57 10.35
N TRP A 63 3.08 -6.76 11.39
CA TRP A 63 1.66 -6.43 11.35
C TRP A 63 1.43 -4.92 11.39
N THR A 64 2.22 -4.19 12.15
CA THR A 64 2.14 -2.72 12.20
C THR A 64 2.59 -2.09 10.89
N THR A 65 3.53 -2.70 10.16
CA THR A 65 3.88 -2.23 8.80
C THR A 65 2.76 -2.50 7.80
N GLY A 66 2.10 -3.66 7.88
CA GLY A 66 0.92 -3.92 7.06
C GLY A 66 -0.19 -2.90 7.33
N LEU A 67 -0.53 -2.66 8.60
CA LEU A 67 -1.54 -1.69 9.01
C LEU A 67 -1.21 -0.25 8.60
N ALA A 68 0.04 0.18 8.79
CA ALA A 68 0.49 1.49 8.33
C ALA A 68 0.37 1.63 6.81
N GLY A 69 0.68 0.55 6.07
CA GLY A 69 0.45 0.48 4.63
C GLY A 69 -1.02 0.64 4.26
N VAL A 70 -1.92 -0.07 4.94
CA VAL A 70 -3.38 0.04 4.72
C VAL A 70 -3.86 1.47 4.91
N VAL A 71 -3.50 2.10 6.03
CA VAL A 71 -3.89 3.49 6.32
C VAL A 71 -3.33 4.44 5.25
N TRP A 72 -2.07 4.29 4.87
CA TRP A 72 -1.45 5.14 3.86
C TRP A 72 -2.09 4.98 2.48
N GLY A 73 -2.31 3.73 2.04
CA GLY A 73 -2.95 3.43 0.76
C GLY A 73 -4.37 3.99 0.69
N PHE A 74 -5.12 3.86 1.79
CA PHE A 74 -6.46 4.42 1.90
C PHE A 74 -6.44 5.95 1.82
N LEU A 75 -5.57 6.61 2.60
CA LEU A 75 -5.46 8.07 2.61
C LEU A 75 -4.93 8.63 1.28
N ALA A 76 -4.03 7.93 0.60
CA ALA A 76 -3.55 8.35 -0.71
C ALA A 76 -4.67 8.28 -1.76
N CYS A 77 -5.43 7.18 -1.79
CA CYS A 77 -6.56 7.04 -2.71
C CYS A 77 -7.68 8.03 -2.38
N ALA A 78 -8.13 8.08 -1.13
CA ALA A 78 -9.17 9.01 -0.70
C ALA A 78 -8.72 10.47 -0.83
N GLY A 79 -7.48 10.80 -0.51
CA GLY A 79 -6.95 12.16 -0.57
C GLY A 79 -6.75 12.66 -1.99
N TRP A 80 -6.34 11.81 -2.94
CA TRP A 80 -6.11 12.23 -4.32
C TRP A 80 -7.29 11.98 -5.24
N LEU A 81 -8.15 10.99 -5.00
CA LEU A 81 -9.26 10.64 -5.90
C LEU A 81 -10.63 11.10 -5.38
N SER A 82 -10.72 11.71 -4.19
CA SER A 82 -11.98 12.30 -3.71
C SER A 82 -12.36 13.60 -4.39
N TRP A 83 -11.40 14.30 -5.03
CA TRP A 83 -11.61 15.58 -5.69
C TRP A 83 -11.01 15.52 -7.09
N THR A 84 -11.40 16.42 -7.99
CA THR A 84 -10.73 16.60 -9.28
C THR A 84 -10.40 18.06 -9.51
N ALA A 85 -9.19 18.33 -9.97
CA ALA A 85 -8.76 19.68 -10.31
C ALA A 85 -9.33 20.17 -11.66
N SER A 86 -9.86 19.26 -12.48
CA SER A 86 -10.46 19.58 -13.77
C SER A 86 -11.46 18.48 -14.12
N ASP A 87 -12.74 18.76 -13.94
CA ASP A 87 -13.82 17.94 -14.46
C ASP A 87 -13.91 18.09 -16.00
N LYS A 88 -14.72 17.25 -16.67
CA LYS A 88 -14.88 17.26 -18.15
C LYS A 88 -15.27 18.64 -18.72
N ASP A 89 -15.84 19.53 -17.90
CA ASP A 89 -16.24 20.89 -18.24
C ASP A 89 -15.27 21.99 -17.73
N GLY A 90 -14.08 21.63 -17.24
CA GLY A 90 -13.07 22.59 -16.75
C GLY A 90 -13.34 23.16 -15.34
N GLY A 91 -14.35 22.63 -14.65
CA GLY A 91 -14.68 23.01 -13.26
C GLY A 91 -13.84 22.26 -12.22
N PHE A 92 -13.64 22.89 -11.06
CA PHE A 92 -13.10 22.25 -9.86
C PHE A 92 -14.24 21.55 -9.10
N THR A 93 -14.14 20.23 -8.92
CA THR A 93 -15.12 19.46 -8.13
C THR A 93 -14.48 19.12 -6.79
N GLY A 94 -15.04 19.71 -5.73
CA GLY A 94 -14.59 19.52 -4.36
C GLY A 94 -14.79 18.08 -3.86
N PRO A 95 -14.20 17.73 -2.70
CA PRO A 95 -14.29 16.40 -2.13
C PRO A 95 -15.75 16.02 -1.84
N GLY A 96 -16.28 15.05 -2.59
CA GLY A 96 -17.69 14.65 -2.51
C GLY A 96 -18.00 13.35 -3.24
N LEU A 97 -19.15 12.77 -2.92
CA LEU A 97 -19.76 11.66 -3.66
C LEU A 97 -20.90 12.25 -4.50
N PRO A 98 -21.04 11.91 -5.81
CA PRO A 98 -20.31 10.90 -6.57
C PRO A 98 -18.87 11.29 -6.89
N ALA A 99 -17.96 10.31 -6.85
CA ALA A 99 -16.55 10.55 -7.13
C ALA A 99 -16.36 10.93 -8.61
N PRO A 100 -15.53 11.94 -8.94
CA PRO A 100 -15.30 12.34 -10.33
C PRO A 100 -14.73 11.17 -11.16
N THR A 101 -15.29 10.91 -12.34
CA THR A 101 -14.80 9.84 -13.25
C THR A 101 -13.73 10.32 -14.22
N SER A 102 -13.31 11.58 -14.10
CA SER A 102 -12.30 12.19 -14.97
C SER A 102 -11.29 12.95 -14.12
N PHE A 103 -10.07 12.40 -14.08
CA PHE A 103 -8.94 12.95 -13.36
C PHE A 103 -7.89 13.42 -14.37
N PRO A 104 -7.31 14.61 -14.19
CA PRO A 104 -6.20 15.05 -15.01
C PRO A 104 -4.98 14.14 -14.80
N THR A 105 -4.21 13.89 -15.86
CA THR A 105 -3.08 12.94 -15.84
C THR A 105 -2.06 13.23 -14.73
N TRP A 106 -1.81 14.51 -14.43
CA TRP A 106 -0.88 14.91 -13.37
C TRP A 106 -1.33 14.46 -11.97
N GLN A 107 -2.64 14.42 -11.70
CA GLN A 107 -3.20 14.05 -10.41
C GLN A 107 -3.10 12.54 -10.19
N VAL A 108 -3.30 11.76 -11.26
CA VAL A 108 -3.08 10.31 -11.25
C VAL A 108 -1.59 10.00 -11.04
N VAL A 109 -0.69 10.72 -11.70
CA VAL A 109 0.75 10.57 -11.51
C VAL A 109 1.17 10.93 -10.08
N ALA A 110 0.67 12.03 -9.53
CA ALA A 110 0.95 12.44 -8.15
C ALA A 110 0.45 11.40 -7.13
N CYS A 111 -0.77 10.88 -7.33
CA CYS A 111 -1.31 9.79 -6.53
C CYS A 111 -0.37 8.57 -6.56
N GLY A 112 0.02 8.11 -7.76
CA GLY A 112 0.96 7.00 -7.94
C GLY A 112 2.29 7.22 -7.21
N ILE A 113 2.87 8.42 -7.30
CA ILE A 113 4.11 8.76 -6.60
C ILE A 113 3.92 8.67 -5.07
N THR A 114 2.82 9.19 -4.52
CA THR A 114 2.57 9.12 -3.07
C THR A 114 2.34 7.70 -2.56
N VAL A 115 1.71 6.84 -3.37
CA VAL A 115 1.52 5.42 -3.07
C VAL A 115 2.86 4.69 -3.04
N VAL A 116 3.71 4.91 -4.05
CA VAL A 116 5.07 4.34 -4.11
C VAL A 116 5.94 4.84 -2.95
N ALA A 117 5.96 6.16 -2.70
CA ALA A 117 6.73 6.75 -1.62
C ALA A 117 6.30 6.20 -0.26
N GLY A 118 4.99 6.05 -0.03
CA GLY A 118 4.45 5.44 1.18
C GLY A 118 4.85 3.98 1.36
N ALA A 119 4.74 3.18 0.30
CA ALA A 119 5.16 1.78 0.34
C ALA A 119 6.65 1.62 0.64
N VAL A 120 7.49 2.48 0.05
CA VAL A 120 8.93 2.53 0.36
C VAL A 120 9.15 2.91 1.82
N LEU A 121 8.50 3.97 2.30
CA LEU A 121 8.66 4.45 3.68
C LEU A 121 8.25 3.39 4.71
N VAL A 122 7.08 2.77 4.52
CA VAL A 122 6.58 1.70 5.40
C VAL A 122 7.49 0.47 5.35
N SER A 123 8.02 0.12 4.16
CA SER A 123 8.97 -0.99 4.01
C SER A 123 10.30 -0.71 4.73
N VAL A 124 10.85 0.50 4.59
CA VAL A 124 12.08 0.95 5.25
C VAL A 124 11.90 0.94 6.77
N CYS A 125 10.74 1.40 7.25
CA CYS A 125 10.37 1.40 8.67
C CYS A 125 10.10 0.00 9.25
N SER A 126 10.04 -1.06 8.43
CA SER A 126 9.92 -2.44 8.91
C SER A 126 11.21 -2.94 9.58
N ARG A 127 11.02 -3.65 10.70
CA ARG A 127 12.09 -4.41 11.36
C ARG A 127 12.56 -5.62 10.55
N ARG A 128 11.67 -6.22 9.76
CA ARG A 128 11.99 -7.39 8.92
C ARG A 128 12.11 -6.97 7.46
N LEU A 129 13.20 -7.38 6.79
CA LEU A 129 13.51 -7.02 5.41
C LEU A 129 12.48 -7.58 4.42
N VAL A 130 12.52 -8.88 4.17
CA VAL A 130 11.68 -9.54 3.14
C VAL A 130 10.19 -9.57 3.52
N PRO A 131 9.78 -10.08 4.70
CA PRO A 131 8.35 -10.15 5.00
C PRO A 131 7.75 -8.76 5.29
N GLY A 132 8.56 -7.79 5.73
CA GLY A 132 8.12 -6.41 5.88
C GLY A 132 7.88 -5.69 4.55
N ALA A 133 8.72 -5.94 3.55
CA ALA A 133 8.53 -5.44 2.19
C ALA A 133 7.23 -5.98 1.57
N LEU A 134 6.97 -7.27 1.75
CA LEU A 134 5.72 -7.91 1.32
C LEU A 134 4.51 -7.37 2.08
N ALA A 135 4.60 -7.22 3.40
CA ALA A 135 3.52 -6.67 4.22
C ALA A 135 3.21 -5.20 3.88
N ALA A 136 4.22 -4.39 3.59
CA ALA A 136 4.05 -3.00 3.16
C ALA A 136 3.35 -2.91 1.80
N ALA A 137 3.79 -3.70 0.82
CA ALA A 137 3.16 -3.73 -0.52
C ALA A 137 1.71 -4.22 -0.44
N LEU A 138 1.46 -5.32 0.26
CA LEU A 138 0.11 -5.87 0.43
C LEU A 138 -0.79 -4.89 1.20
N GLY A 139 -0.29 -4.26 2.26
CA GLY A 139 -1.04 -3.29 3.04
C GLY A 139 -1.46 -2.08 2.22
N VAL A 140 -0.51 -1.45 1.51
CA VAL A 140 -0.80 -0.28 0.66
C VAL A 140 -1.77 -0.64 -0.46
N ALA A 141 -1.60 -1.79 -1.12
CA ALA A 141 -2.52 -2.25 -2.17
C ALA A 141 -3.94 -2.50 -1.62
N THR A 142 -4.05 -3.11 -0.44
CA THR A 142 -5.33 -3.37 0.25
C THR A 142 -6.04 -2.07 0.60
N GLY A 143 -5.32 -1.11 1.21
CA GLY A 143 -5.88 0.19 1.59
C GLY A 143 -6.34 1.01 0.40
N PHE A 144 -5.51 1.07 -0.65
CA PHE A 144 -5.86 1.77 -1.88
C PHE A 144 -7.08 1.16 -2.55
N SER A 145 -7.11 -0.17 -2.74
CA SER A 145 -8.22 -0.84 -3.42
C SER A 145 -9.52 -0.77 -2.60
N THR A 146 -9.43 -0.72 -1.27
CA THR A 146 -10.59 -0.49 -0.40
C THR A 146 -11.17 0.90 -0.60
N ALA A 147 -10.34 1.95 -0.62
CA ALA A 147 -10.78 3.31 -0.89
C ALA A 147 -11.34 3.46 -2.30
N PHE A 148 -10.74 2.81 -3.29
CA PHE A 148 -11.23 2.77 -4.66
C PHE A 148 -12.60 2.09 -4.75
N ALA A 149 -12.81 0.99 -4.02
CA ALA A 149 -14.10 0.31 -3.92
C ALA A 149 -15.19 1.17 -3.26
N VAL A 150 -14.87 2.12 -2.37
CA VAL A 150 -15.85 3.07 -1.83
C VAL A 150 -16.40 3.97 -2.93
N GLY A 151 -15.54 4.45 -3.84
CA GLY A 151 -15.96 5.25 -5.00
C GLY A 151 -16.83 4.43 -5.95
N VAL A 152 -16.36 3.24 -6.32
CA VAL A 152 -17.09 2.33 -7.23
C VAL A 152 -18.43 1.85 -6.65
N ALA A 153 -18.55 1.68 -5.33
CA ALA A 153 -19.80 1.26 -4.70
C ALA A 153 -20.94 2.28 -4.84
N THR A 154 -20.64 3.49 -5.32
CA THR A 154 -21.66 4.47 -5.72
C THR A 154 -22.15 4.30 -7.15
N GLU A 155 -21.41 3.61 -8.03
CA GLU A 155 -21.79 3.41 -9.43
C GLU A 155 -22.23 1.96 -9.70
N VAL A 156 -23.33 1.79 -10.43
CA VAL A 156 -24.13 0.54 -10.45
C VAL A 156 -23.63 -0.50 -11.48
N THR A 157 -22.44 -0.35 -12.07
CA THR A 157 -22.03 -1.23 -13.19
C THR A 157 -20.98 -2.27 -12.81
N SER A 158 -21.22 -3.52 -13.22
CA SER A 158 -20.30 -4.67 -13.00
C SER A 158 -18.89 -4.48 -13.56
N GLN A 159 -18.69 -3.49 -14.43
CA GLN A 159 -17.42 -3.22 -15.10
C GLN A 159 -16.43 -2.46 -14.19
N GLU A 160 -16.94 -1.58 -13.33
CA GLU A 160 -16.12 -0.82 -12.38
C GLU A 160 -15.48 -1.71 -11.29
N GLY A 161 -16.14 -2.82 -10.95
CA GLY A 161 -15.56 -3.83 -10.04
C GLY A 161 -14.29 -4.49 -10.60
N ILE A 162 -14.14 -4.58 -11.93
CA ILE A 162 -12.93 -5.11 -12.56
C ILE A 162 -11.74 -4.17 -12.28
N GLY A 163 -11.99 -2.85 -12.24
CA GLY A 163 -10.99 -1.85 -11.88
C GLY A 163 -10.43 -2.05 -10.47
N VAL A 164 -11.29 -2.37 -9.49
CA VAL A 164 -10.87 -2.69 -8.10
C VAL A 164 -9.99 -3.95 -8.05
N GLY A 165 -10.35 -4.99 -8.81
CA GLY A 165 -9.55 -6.21 -8.88
C GLY A 165 -8.18 -5.98 -9.55
N LEU A 166 -8.17 -5.24 -10.66
CA LEU A 166 -6.94 -4.87 -11.36
C LEU A 166 -6.04 -3.96 -10.53
N SER A 167 -6.61 -3.02 -9.76
CA SER A 167 -5.83 -2.16 -8.85
C SER A 167 -5.18 -2.98 -7.74
N MET A 168 -5.90 -3.93 -7.16
CA MET A 168 -5.36 -4.79 -6.10
C MET A 168 -4.19 -5.64 -6.62
N MET A 169 -4.35 -6.29 -7.77
CA MET A 169 -3.29 -7.09 -8.37
C MET A 169 -2.10 -6.24 -8.85
N GLY A 170 -2.39 -5.16 -9.59
CA GLY A 170 -1.39 -4.26 -10.14
C GLY A 170 -0.55 -3.58 -9.06
N LEU A 171 -1.18 -3.07 -8.00
CA LEU A 171 -0.48 -2.46 -6.88
C LEU A 171 0.30 -3.49 -6.06
N THR A 172 -0.26 -4.67 -5.82
CA THR A 172 0.45 -5.72 -5.07
C THR A 172 1.72 -6.15 -5.81
N ILE A 173 1.64 -6.37 -7.13
CA ILE A 173 2.79 -6.76 -7.95
C ILE A 173 3.80 -5.60 -8.08
N GLY A 174 3.32 -4.41 -8.46
CA GLY A 174 4.16 -3.25 -8.70
C GLY A 174 4.88 -2.76 -7.44
N LEU A 175 4.13 -2.57 -6.35
CA LEU A 175 4.73 -2.20 -5.06
C LEU A 175 5.57 -3.35 -4.49
N GLY A 176 5.18 -4.60 -4.73
CA GLY A 176 5.96 -5.78 -4.37
C GLY A 176 7.35 -5.73 -4.99
N MET A 177 7.46 -5.47 -6.30
CA MET A 177 8.75 -5.32 -6.98
C MET A 177 9.58 -4.17 -6.39
N VAL A 178 8.97 -3.00 -6.17
CA VAL A 178 9.66 -1.83 -5.60
C VAL A 178 10.18 -2.12 -4.20
N THR A 179 9.34 -2.67 -3.30
CA THR A 179 9.75 -2.95 -1.93
C THR A 179 10.74 -4.10 -1.84
N TRP A 180 10.72 -5.04 -2.80
CA TRP A 180 11.77 -6.06 -2.97
C TRP A 180 13.12 -5.45 -3.34
N CYS A 181 13.16 -4.53 -4.31
CA CYS A 181 14.39 -3.80 -4.65
C CYS A 181 14.93 -3.04 -3.43
N VAL A 182 14.05 -2.37 -2.67
CA VAL A 182 14.43 -1.68 -1.42
C VAL A 182 15.00 -2.66 -0.40
N ALA A 183 14.37 -3.81 -0.20
CA ALA A 183 14.89 -4.85 0.70
C ALA A 183 16.26 -5.37 0.25
N GLY A 184 16.47 -5.55 -1.05
CA GLY A 184 17.75 -5.97 -1.64
C GLY A 184 18.85 -4.91 -1.45
N VAL A 185 18.55 -3.64 -1.70
CA VAL A 185 19.48 -2.53 -1.44
C VAL A 185 19.85 -2.46 0.04
N ARG A 186 18.87 -2.63 0.94
CA ARG A 186 19.11 -2.67 2.39
C ARG A 186 19.99 -3.85 2.79
N ASP A 187 19.75 -5.05 2.26
CA ASP A 187 20.61 -6.22 2.52
C ASP A 187 22.04 -5.99 2.00
N TRP A 188 22.18 -5.41 0.81
CA TRP A 188 23.49 -5.06 0.25
C TRP A 188 24.22 -4.03 1.11
N GLN A 189 23.55 -2.97 1.58
CA GLN A 189 24.15 -1.97 2.47
C GLN A 189 24.60 -2.58 3.82
N ILE A 190 23.79 -3.46 4.40
CA ILE A 190 24.14 -4.19 5.64
C ILE A 190 25.38 -5.06 5.41
N ARG A 191 25.47 -5.74 4.26
CA ARG A 191 26.65 -6.55 3.90
C ARG A 191 27.89 -5.72 3.56
N ARG A 192 27.74 -4.50 3.04
CA ARG A 192 28.84 -3.61 2.66
C ARG A 192 29.49 -2.88 3.84
N HIS A 193 28.76 -2.73 4.94
CA HIS A 193 29.29 -2.22 6.20
C HIS A 193 29.31 -3.34 7.27
N PRO A 194 30.07 -4.42 7.07
CA PRO A 194 30.37 -5.30 8.18
C PRO A 194 31.15 -4.45 9.17
N ARG A 195 30.63 -4.29 10.40
CA ARG A 195 31.43 -3.78 11.50
C ARG A 195 32.79 -4.49 11.46
N ASP A 196 33.86 -3.71 11.44
CA ASP A 196 35.16 -4.15 11.93
C ASP A 196 34.93 -4.86 13.28
N ARG A 197 34.91 -6.18 13.26
CA ARG A 197 34.84 -7.03 14.45
C ARG A 197 36.24 -7.13 15.08
N ARG A 198 36.92 -6.00 15.22
CA ARG A 198 38.19 -5.85 15.94
C ARG A 198 38.23 -4.47 16.58
N ALA A 199 37.69 -4.37 17.79
CA ALA A 199 38.17 -3.51 18.87
C ALA A 199 37.50 -3.99 20.15
#